data_AF-A0AAU7VWK6-F1
#
_entry.id   AF-A0AAU7VWK6-F1
#
_cell.length_a   1.000
_cell.length_b   1.000
_cell.length_c   1.000
_cell.angle_alpha   90.00
_cell.angle_beta   90.00
_cell.angle_gamma   90.00
#
_symmetry.space_group_name_H-M   'P 1'
#
loop_
_entity.id
_entity.type
_entity.pdbx_description
1 polymer ?
#
loop_
_entity_poly.entity_id
_entity_poly.type
_entity_poly.pdbx_seq_one_letter_code
_entity_poly.pdbx_strand_id
1 'polypeptide(L)'
;MIEATKDARNLVLTMQGVDPFVIRPLPGHAGRQITDTYLSTLSGQTGDLLAALQMAVDGAVLDGDRWVPRPEAEQTNFSRIGMELSQEESELIIMPAFFWQTILGMDGVKAYIQGGEGLAGTLKASSALTARLGRLAPRTSPNSD
;
A
#
# COMPACT_ATOMS: atom_id res chain seq x y z
N MET A 1 10.39 -11.35 -9.47
CA MET A 1 10.51 -9.98 -10.01
C MET A 1 9.21 -9.60 -10.68
N ILE A 2 8.72 -8.42 -10.37
CA ILE A 2 7.47 -7.87 -10.91
C ILE A 2 7.77 -6.66 -11.80
N GLU A 3 6.87 -6.37 -12.73
CA GLU A 3 6.84 -5.08 -13.42
C GLU A 3 5.60 -4.29 -13.01
N ALA A 4 5.78 -2.98 -12.83
CA ALA A 4 4.73 -2.07 -12.43
C ALA A 4 4.53 -0.96 -13.46
N THR A 5 3.30 -0.81 -13.95
CA THR A 5 2.92 0.26 -14.86
C THR A 5 1.68 0.99 -14.36
N LYS A 6 1.54 2.23 -14.80
CA LYS A 6 0.32 3.01 -14.56
C LYS A 6 -0.51 2.96 -15.83
N ASP A 7 -1.70 2.38 -15.73
CA ASP A 7 -2.69 2.42 -16.80
C ASP A 7 -3.87 3.29 -16.36
N ALA A 8 -4.03 4.43 -17.03
CA ALA A 8 -4.93 5.50 -16.63
C ALA A 8 -4.78 5.89 -15.15
N ARG A 9 -5.73 5.48 -14.30
CA ARG A 9 -5.72 5.72 -12.86
C ARG A 9 -5.35 4.50 -12.03
N ASN A 10 -5.08 3.36 -12.64
CA ASN A 10 -4.81 2.10 -11.98
C ASN A 10 -3.31 1.80 -11.98
N LEU A 11 -2.88 1.06 -10.96
CA LEU A 11 -1.61 0.36 -10.97
C LEU A 11 -1.84 -1.02 -11.59
N VAL A 12 -1.01 -1.40 -12.54
CA VAL A 12 -0.98 -2.74 -13.12
C VAL A 12 0.34 -3.39 -12.72
N LEU A 13 0.25 -4.48 -11.97
CA LEU A 13 1.38 -5.31 -11.56
C LEU A 13 1.37 -6.60 -12.37
N THR A 14 2.52 -6.94 -12.95
CA THR A 14 2.69 -8.15 -13.75
C THR A 14 3.80 -8.99 -13.18
N MET A 15 3.61 -10.31 -13.22
CA MET A 15 4.57 -11.31 -12.78
C MET A 15 4.57 -12.46 -13.77
N GLN A 16 5.73 -13.03 -14.06
CA GLN A 16 5.85 -14.10 -15.04
C GLN A 16 4.98 -15.30 -14.64
N GLY A 17 4.14 -15.77 -15.57
CA GLY A 17 3.29 -16.95 -15.37
C GLY A 17 2.00 -16.69 -14.59
N VAL A 18 1.68 -15.44 -14.25
CA VAL A 18 0.46 -15.06 -13.53
C VAL A 18 -0.24 -13.91 -14.25
N ASP A 19 -1.58 -13.97 -14.33
CA ASP A 19 -2.37 -12.89 -14.94
C ASP A 19 -2.21 -11.58 -14.14
N PRO A 20 -2.16 -10.41 -14.81
CA PRO A 20 -1.91 -9.13 -14.15
C PRO A 20 -2.86 -8.83 -12.98
N PHE A 21 -2.33 -8.15 -11.96
CA PHE A 21 -3.12 -7.58 -10.87
C PHE A 21 -3.37 -6.10 -11.18
N VAL A 22 -4.66 -5.73 -11.27
CA VAL A 22 -5.07 -4.35 -11.53
C VAL A 22 -5.59 -3.75 -10.23
N ILE A 23 -4.82 -2.82 -9.67
CA ILE A 23 -5.10 -2.16 -8.39
C ILE A 23 -5.70 -0.78 -8.65
N ARG A 24 -6.94 -0.60 -8.19
CA ARG A 24 -7.65 0.69 -8.31
C ARG A 24 -7.22 1.64 -7.18
N PRO A 25 -7.16 2.95 -7.44
CA PRO A 25 -6.78 3.91 -6.41
C PRO A 25 -7.89 4.04 -5.37
N LEU A 26 -7.49 4.08 -4.11
CA LEU A 26 -8.37 4.37 -2.99
C LEU A 26 -8.82 5.84 -3.00
N PRO A 27 -9.99 6.15 -2.41
CA PRO A 27 -10.30 7.49 -1.97
C PRO A 27 -9.20 8.03 -1.04
N GLY A 28 -8.89 9.34 -1.11
CA GLY A 28 -7.77 9.92 -0.37
C GLY A 28 -7.82 9.70 1.15
N HIS A 29 -9.03 9.72 1.74
CA HIS A 29 -9.21 9.42 3.17
C HIS A 29 -8.90 7.97 3.52
N ALA A 30 -9.27 7.01 2.66
CA ALA A 30 -8.91 5.60 2.84
C ALA A 30 -7.40 5.38 2.71
N GLY A 31 -6.76 6.01 1.71
CA GLY A 31 -5.30 5.97 1.53
C GLY A 31 -4.54 6.51 2.75
N ARG A 32 -5.03 7.59 3.35
CA ARG A 32 -4.51 8.12 4.61
C ARG A 32 -4.67 7.13 5.76
N GLN A 33 -5.87 6.54 5.92
CA GLN A 33 -6.15 5.60 7.00
C GLN A 33 -5.21 4.37 6.97
N ILE A 34 -4.99 3.77 5.79
CA ILE A 34 -4.10 2.61 5.68
C ILE A 34 -2.64 3.00 5.88
N THR A 35 -2.25 4.21 5.48
CA THR A 35 -0.90 4.75 5.73
C THR A 35 -0.65 4.91 7.22
N ASP A 36 -1.60 5.52 7.95
CA ASP A 36 -1.51 5.71 9.40
C ASP A 36 -1.49 4.35 10.13
N THR A 37 -2.31 3.39 9.69
CA THR A 37 -2.33 2.02 10.22
C THR A 37 -0.97 1.33 10.05
N TYR A 38 -0.37 1.41 8.86
CA TYR A 38 0.94 0.84 8.58
C TYR A 38 2.03 1.46 9.46
N LEU A 39 2.09 2.78 9.57
CA LEU A 39 3.09 3.48 10.38
C LEU A 39 2.93 3.22 11.88
N SER A 40 1.68 3.13 12.38
CA SER A 40 1.42 2.76 13.77
C SER A 40 1.88 1.33 14.08
N THR A 41 1.72 0.41 13.12
CA THR A 41 2.18 -0.97 13.28
C THR A 41 3.72 -1.03 13.30
N LEU A 42 4.39 -0.25 12.44
CA LEU A 42 5.85 -0.13 12.44
C LEU A 42 6.41 0.45 13.76
N SER A 43 5.66 1.29 14.46
CA SER A 43 6.05 1.85 15.76
C SER A 43 5.66 0.95 16.96
N GLY A 44 5.16 -0.25 16.70
CA GLY A 44 4.82 -1.24 17.73
C GLY A 44 3.42 -1.07 18.34
N GLN A 45 2.56 -0.26 17.73
CA GLN A 45 1.15 -0.14 18.14
C GLN A 45 0.29 -1.21 17.45
N THR A 46 -0.83 -1.58 18.09
CA THR A 46 -1.77 -2.56 17.53
C THR A 46 -2.66 -1.88 16.48
N GLY A 47 -2.32 -2.08 15.21
CA GLY A 47 -3.15 -1.78 14.06
C GLY A 47 -3.62 -3.07 13.37
N ASP A 48 -4.79 -3.03 12.73
CA ASP A 48 -5.23 -4.11 11.85
C ASP A 48 -4.54 -3.96 10.48
N LEU A 49 -3.26 -4.33 10.44
CA LEU A 49 -2.45 -4.25 9.22
C LEU A 49 -3.04 -5.14 8.12
N LEU A 50 -3.60 -6.30 8.45
CA LEU A 50 -4.20 -7.19 7.47
C LEU A 50 -5.36 -6.50 6.73
N ALA A 51 -6.28 -5.87 7.46
CA ALA A 51 -7.36 -5.10 6.85
C ALA A 51 -6.82 -3.95 5.97
N ALA A 52 -5.78 -3.24 6.43
CA ALA A 52 -5.17 -2.17 5.63
C ALA A 52 -4.57 -2.69 4.30
N LEU A 53 -3.95 -3.88 4.31
CA LEU A 53 -3.39 -4.51 3.12
C LEU A 53 -4.48 -5.03 2.17
N GLN A 54 -5.57 -5.61 2.69
CA GLN A 54 -6.74 -5.97 1.88
C GLN A 54 -7.33 -4.75 1.16
N MET A 55 -7.48 -3.64 1.91
CA MET A 55 -7.95 -2.37 1.35
C MET A 55 -7.03 -1.83 0.27
N ALA A 56 -5.72 -1.98 0.42
CA ALA A 56 -4.75 -1.50 -0.57
C ALA A 56 -4.87 -2.23 -1.92
N VAL A 57 -5.26 -3.50 -1.87
CA VAL A 57 -5.30 -4.43 -3.01
C VAL A 57 -6.65 -4.39 -3.75
N ASP A 58 -7.77 -4.50 -3.03
CA ASP A 58 -9.12 -4.59 -3.63
C ASP A 58 -9.99 -3.34 -3.41
N GLY A 59 -9.48 -2.40 -2.62
CA GLY A 59 -10.20 -1.19 -2.27
C GLY A 59 -10.98 -1.32 -0.97
N ALA A 60 -11.71 -0.25 -0.65
CA ALA A 60 -12.42 -0.13 0.61
C ALA A 60 -13.86 0.36 0.40
N VAL A 61 -14.70 0.07 1.39
CA VAL A 61 -16.04 0.67 1.54
C VAL A 61 -16.08 1.49 2.82
N LEU A 62 -16.90 2.54 2.83
CA LEU A 62 -17.12 3.34 4.02
C LEU A 62 -18.19 2.67 4.87
N ASP A 63 -17.84 2.34 6.11
CA ASP A 63 -18.75 1.80 7.12
C ASP A 63 -18.76 2.74 8.34
N GLY A 64 -19.86 3.47 8.51
CA GLY A 64 -19.92 4.62 9.42
C GLY A 64 -18.86 5.67 9.08
N ASP A 65 -17.95 5.91 10.00
CA ASP A 65 -16.86 6.90 9.88
C ASP A 65 -15.51 6.26 9.50
N ARG A 66 -15.47 4.95 9.24
CA ARG A 66 -14.23 4.22 8.99
C ARG A 66 -14.27 3.50 7.65
N TRP A 67 -13.14 3.49 6.95
CA TRP A 67 -12.99 2.66 5.77
C TRP A 67 -12.62 1.23 6.18
N VAL A 68 -13.31 0.26 5.62
CA VAL A 68 -13.08 -1.16 5.87
C VAL A 68 -12.80 -1.88 4.55
N PRO A 69 -12.16 -3.07 4.58
CA PRO A 69 -12.01 -3.89 3.38
C PRO A 69 -13.37 -4.12 2.71
N ARG A 70 -13.36 -4.28 1.38
CA ARG A 70 -14.56 -4.78 0.68
C ARG A 70 -15.00 -6.13 1.26
N PRO A 71 -16.28 -6.50 1.14
CA PRO A 71 -16.72 -7.85 1.48
C PRO A 71 -15.85 -8.91 0.80
N GLU A 72 -15.59 -10.04 1.46
CA GLU A 72 -14.67 -11.08 0.98
C GLU A 72 -15.01 -11.55 -0.45
N ALA A 73 -16.30 -11.66 -0.79
CA ALA A 73 -16.77 -12.01 -2.13
C ALA A 73 -16.37 -11.02 -3.23
N GLU A 74 -15.97 -9.80 -2.88
CA GLU A 74 -15.50 -8.75 -3.80
C GLU A 74 -13.96 -8.60 -3.80
N GLN A 75 -13.24 -9.31 -2.91
CA GLN A 75 -11.78 -9.22 -2.76
C GLN A 75 -11.03 -10.06 -3.81
N THR A 76 -11.24 -9.76 -5.10
CA THR A 76 -10.74 -10.59 -6.20
C THR A 76 -9.22 -10.72 -6.19
N ASN A 77 -8.49 -9.61 -6.07
CA ASN A 77 -7.03 -9.65 -6.12
C ASN A 77 -6.46 -10.33 -4.87
N PHE A 78 -6.99 -10.04 -3.68
CA PHE A 78 -6.52 -10.61 -2.43
C PHE A 78 -6.77 -12.12 -2.36
N SER A 79 -7.94 -12.58 -2.81
CA SER A 79 -8.21 -14.02 -2.94
C SER A 79 -7.28 -14.69 -3.94
N ARG A 80 -7.05 -14.06 -5.11
CA ARG A 80 -6.11 -14.59 -6.12
C ARG A 80 -4.69 -14.70 -5.57
N ILE A 81 -4.21 -13.69 -4.85
CA ILE A 81 -2.88 -13.70 -4.21
C ILE A 81 -2.76 -14.93 -3.29
N GLY A 82 -3.76 -15.18 -2.42
CA GLY A 82 -3.72 -16.31 -1.50
C GLY A 82 -3.83 -17.70 -2.15
N MET A 83 -4.38 -17.80 -3.37
CA MET A 83 -4.54 -19.06 -4.08
C MET A 83 -3.42 -19.35 -5.08
N GLU A 84 -2.94 -18.31 -5.78
CA GLU A 84 -2.04 -18.44 -6.92
C GLU A 84 -0.56 -18.30 -6.50
N LEU A 85 -0.28 -17.61 -5.39
CA LEU A 85 1.07 -17.16 -5.06
C LEU A 85 1.62 -17.80 -3.79
N SER A 86 2.93 -18.01 -3.76
CA SER A 86 3.66 -18.25 -2.51
C SER A 86 3.63 -17.00 -1.60
N GLN A 87 4.01 -17.17 -0.34
CA GLN A 87 4.06 -16.06 0.61
C GLN A 87 5.03 -14.95 0.17
N GLU A 88 6.18 -15.32 -0.39
CA GLU A 88 7.16 -14.37 -0.91
C GLU A 88 6.61 -13.58 -2.11
N GLU A 89 6.00 -14.29 -3.07
CA GLU A 89 5.36 -13.68 -4.24
C GLU A 89 4.17 -12.79 -3.87
N SER A 90 3.43 -13.16 -2.82
CA SER A 90 2.33 -12.35 -2.29
C SER A 90 2.81 -10.97 -1.84
N GLU A 91 3.96 -10.90 -1.17
CA GLU A 91 4.57 -9.62 -0.76
C GLU A 91 4.91 -8.74 -1.96
N LEU A 92 5.35 -9.37 -3.06
CA LEU A 92 5.63 -8.67 -4.32
C LEU A 92 4.40 -7.98 -4.92
N ILE A 93 3.18 -8.41 -4.59
CA ILE A 93 1.96 -7.73 -5.07
C ILE A 93 1.41 -6.76 -4.01
N ILE A 94 1.34 -7.23 -2.76
CA ILE A 94 0.71 -6.49 -1.66
C ILE A 94 1.47 -5.21 -1.32
N MET A 95 2.80 -5.26 -1.24
CA MET A 95 3.58 -4.09 -0.81
C MET A 95 3.58 -2.95 -1.84
N PRO A 96 3.78 -3.21 -3.14
CA PRO A 96 3.56 -2.20 -4.17
C PRO A 96 2.14 -1.63 -4.18
N ALA A 97 1.12 -2.49 -4.01
CA ALA A 97 -0.26 -2.03 -3.92
C ALA A 97 -0.43 -1.06 -2.74
N PHE A 98 0.13 -1.37 -1.57
CA PHE A 98 0.15 -0.46 -0.43
C PHE A 98 0.83 0.88 -0.77
N PHE A 99 2.07 0.86 -1.26
CA PHE A 99 2.81 2.11 -1.54
C PHE A 99 2.12 2.98 -2.59
N TRP A 100 1.45 2.36 -3.56
CA TRP A 100 0.64 3.04 -4.56
C TRP A 100 -0.51 3.86 -3.96
N GLN A 101 -1.13 3.38 -2.89
CA GLN A 101 -2.21 4.09 -2.21
C GLN A 101 -1.72 5.23 -1.30
N THR A 102 -0.42 5.28 -1.00
CA THR A 102 0.16 6.34 -0.18
C THR A 102 0.39 7.62 -0.99
N ILE A 103 0.86 8.67 -0.31
CA ILE A 103 1.28 9.92 -0.96
C ILE A 103 2.46 9.77 -1.93
N LEU A 104 3.15 8.62 -1.93
CA LEU A 104 4.22 8.36 -2.88
C LEU A 104 3.70 7.93 -4.26
N GLY A 105 2.53 7.27 -4.34
CA GLY A 105 2.02 6.73 -5.59
C GLY A 105 3.04 5.83 -6.31
N MET A 106 3.22 6.06 -7.62
CA MET A 106 4.19 5.29 -8.43
C MET A 106 5.63 5.43 -7.94
N ASP A 107 6.00 6.53 -7.29
CA ASP A 107 7.38 6.69 -6.81
C ASP A 107 7.67 5.73 -5.64
N GLY A 108 6.66 5.43 -4.83
CA GLY A 108 6.75 4.43 -3.76
C GLY A 108 6.88 3.02 -4.33
N VAL A 109 6.08 2.70 -5.35
CA VAL A 109 6.18 1.43 -6.10
C VAL A 109 7.57 1.25 -6.70
N LYS A 110 8.09 2.28 -7.38
CA LYS A 110 9.44 2.24 -7.96
C LYS A 110 10.52 2.12 -6.90
N ALA A 111 10.39 2.82 -5.78
CA ALA A 111 11.34 2.71 -4.66
C ALA A 111 11.42 1.29 -4.11
N TYR A 112 10.28 0.59 -4.01
CA TYR A 112 10.21 -0.80 -3.61
C TYR A 112 10.94 -1.73 -4.61
N ILE A 113 10.58 -1.67 -5.90
CA ILE A 113 11.18 -2.53 -6.94
C ILE A 113 12.68 -2.28 -7.06
N GLN A 114 13.09 -1.01 -7.15
CA GLN A 114 14.51 -0.63 -7.23
C GLN A 114 15.28 -0.86 -5.93
N GLY A 115 14.60 -1.18 -4.83
CA GLY A 115 15.23 -1.56 -3.57
C GLY A 115 15.59 -3.05 -3.50
N GLY A 116 15.23 -3.82 -4.53
CA GLY A 116 15.46 -5.27 -4.57
C GLY A 116 14.24 -6.09 -4.14
N GLU A 117 13.05 -5.48 -4.07
CA GLU A 117 11.81 -6.14 -3.60
C GLU A 117 11.95 -6.70 -2.17
N GLY A 118 10.93 -7.39 -1.67
CA GLY A 118 10.88 -7.98 -0.32
C GLY A 118 11.24 -6.98 0.78
N LEU A 119 11.98 -7.44 1.80
CA LEU A 119 12.37 -6.61 2.94
C LEU A 119 13.18 -5.36 2.54
N ALA A 120 14.16 -5.50 1.63
CA ALA A 120 15.01 -4.38 1.23
C ALA A 120 14.23 -3.30 0.46
N GLY A 121 13.36 -3.73 -0.45
CA GLY A 121 12.40 -2.86 -1.14
C GLY A 121 11.46 -2.17 -0.17
N THR A 122 10.87 -2.92 0.76
CA THR A 122 9.97 -2.41 1.79
C THR A 122 10.64 -1.34 2.64
N LEU A 123 11.85 -1.58 3.14
CA LEU A 123 12.60 -0.59 3.93
C LEU A 123 12.88 0.69 3.15
N LYS A 124 13.27 0.58 1.88
CA LYS A 124 13.56 1.74 1.02
C LYS A 124 12.31 2.59 0.78
N ALA A 125 11.19 1.96 0.40
CA ALA A 125 9.94 2.66 0.15
C ALA A 125 9.34 3.26 1.43
N SER A 126 9.37 2.53 2.55
CA SER A 126 8.92 3.03 3.86
C SER A 126 9.77 4.19 4.36
N SER A 127 11.09 4.17 4.14
CA SER A 127 11.97 5.31 4.46
C SER A 127 11.60 6.55 3.63
N ALA A 128 11.33 6.37 2.33
CA ALA A 128 10.88 7.45 1.47
C ALA A 128 9.52 8.02 1.92
N LEU A 129 8.60 7.16 2.37
CA LEU A 129 7.28 7.53 2.87
C LEU A 129 7.41 8.37 4.14
N THR A 130 8.15 7.90 5.13
CA THR A 130 8.42 8.63 6.37
C THR A 130 9.06 9.99 6.09
N ALA A 131 10.05 10.04 5.19
CA ALA A 131 10.68 11.30 4.80
C ALA A 131 9.70 12.27 4.12
N ARG A 132 8.78 11.77 3.27
CA ARG A 132 7.76 12.59 2.61
C ARG A 132 6.75 13.14 3.61
N LEU A 133 6.28 12.32 4.55
CA LEU A 133 5.34 12.74 5.59
C LEU A 133 5.97 13.74 6.56
N GLY A 134 7.23 13.54 6.95
CA GLY A 134 7.97 14.50 7.80
C GLY A 134 8.11 15.89 7.17
N ARG A 135 8.10 16.00 5.84
CA ARG A 135 8.08 17.30 5.13
C ARG A 135 6.70 17.94 5.04
N LEU A 136 5.63 17.15 5.18
CA LEU A 136 4.25 17.60 5.12
C LEU A 136 3.67 17.93 6.49
N ALA A 137 4.27 17.40 7.57
CA ALA A 137 4.02 17.87 8.92
C ALA A 137 4.18 19.41 8.92
N PRO A 138 3.14 20.17 9.29
CA PRO A 138 3.24 21.61 9.32
C PRO A 138 4.47 22.01 10.15
N ARG A 139 5.34 22.84 9.57
CA ARG A 139 6.20 23.72 10.36
C ARG A 139 5.29 24.77 11.00
N THR A 140 4.36 24.36 11.87
CA THR A 140 3.71 25.28 12.79
C THR A 140 4.83 25.81 13.69
N SER A 141 5.02 27.12 13.58
CA SER A 141 6.02 28.01 14.16
C SER A 141 6.49 27.66 15.59
N PRO A 142 7.69 28.13 15.99
CA PRO A 142 8.19 27.95 17.34
C PRO A 142 7.18 28.49 18.35
N ASN A 143 6.87 27.72 19.39
CA ASN A 143 6.30 28.30 20.60
C ASN A 143 7.35 29.27 21.14
N SER A 144 7.03 30.56 21.09
CA SER A 144 7.57 31.52 22.05
C SER A 144 6.97 31.15 23.40
N ASP A 145 7.84 30.66 24.30
CA ASP A 145 7.90 31.01 25.72
C ASP A 145 9.26 30.56 26.27
#